data_AF-Q6F2S1-F1
#
_entry.id   AF-Q6F2S1-F1
#
_cell.length_a   1.000
_cell.length_b   1.000
_cell.length_c   1.000
_cell.angle_alpha   90.00
_cell.angle_beta   90.00
_cell.angle_gamma   90.00
#
_symmetry.space_group_name_H-M   'P 1'
#
loop_
_entity.id
_entity.type
_entity.pdbx_description
1 polymer ?
#
loop_
_entity_poly.entity_id
_entity_poly.type
_entity_poly.pdbx_seq_one_letter_code
_entity_poly.pdbx_strand_id
1 'polypeptide(L)'
;MLEAIGQFGRSLKGPSPYEMSGSFLQKRKEKVMDGFKEHKESWELTGCSIMTDAWTDRKGRGVMNLVVHSAHGVLFLDSVECSGDRKDGKYIFELVDRYIEEIGEQHVVQVVTDNASVNTTAASLLTAKRPSIFWNGYAAHCLDLMLEDIGKLGPVEETIANARQVTVFLYAHTRVLDLMRKFLNRDLVRSGVTRFATAYLNLKSLLDNKKRVSKTI
;
A
#
# COMPACT_ATOMS: atom_id res chain seq x y z
N MET A 1 -19.81 -4.50 -23.75
CA MET A 1 -19.20 -3.16 -23.96
C MET A 1 -18.69 -2.99 -25.39
N LEU A 2 -17.79 -3.85 -25.89
CA LEU A 2 -17.25 -3.74 -27.26
C LEU A 2 -18.34 -3.90 -28.35
N GLU A 3 -19.31 -4.79 -28.16
CA GLU A 3 -20.46 -4.92 -29.06
C GLU A 3 -21.34 -3.67 -29.09
N ALA A 4 -21.58 -3.06 -27.92
CA ALA A 4 -22.34 -1.81 -27.82
C ALA A 4 -21.63 -0.64 -28.52
N ILE A 5 -20.29 -0.57 -28.41
CA ILE A 5 -19.48 0.39 -29.17
C ILE A 5 -19.55 0.12 -30.67
N GLY A 6 -19.51 -1.16 -31.07
CA GLY A 6 -19.63 -1.58 -32.48
C GLY A 6 -20.97 -1.24 -33.13
N GLN A 7 -22.07 -1.21 -32.36
CA GLN A 7 -23.40 -0.82 -32.83
C GLN A 7 -23.51 0.65 -33.27
N PHE A 8 -22.68 1.55 -32.75
CA PHE A 8 -22.64 2.96 -33.16
C PHE A 8 -21.86 3.21 -34.47
N GLY A 9 -21.25 2.16 -35.04
CA GLY A 9 -20.57 2.21 -36.34
C GLY A 9 -19.16 2.82 -36.31
N ARG A 10 -18.50 2.80 -37.48
CA ARG A 10 -17.11 3.23 -37.65
C ARG A 10 -16.85 4.73 -37.39
N SER A 11 -17.91 5.54 -37.33
CA SER A 11 -17.86 6.99 -37.14
C SER A 11 -18.05 7.44 -35.68
N LEU A 12 -18.13 6.51 -34.73
CA LEU A 12 -18.22 6.89 -33.31
C LEU A 12 -16.95 7.61 -32.89
N LYS A 13 -17.07 8.91 -32.64
CA LYS A 13 -15.99 9.71 -32.06
C LYS A 13 -15.88 9.36 -30.58
N GLY A 14 -14.78 8.74 -30.19
CA GLY A 14 -14.47 8.49 -28.79
C GLY A 14 -14.34 9.80 -28.01
N PRO A 15 -14.52 9.77 -26.68
CA PRO A 15 -14.35 10.94 -25.85
C PRO A 15 -12.91 11.47 -25.93
N SER A 16 -12.79 12.78 -25.94
CA SER A 16 -11.49 13.46 -25.89
C SER A 16 -10.81 13.21 -24.53
N PRO A 17 -9.48 13.39 -24.45
CA PRO A 17 -8.77 13.36 -23.17
C PRO A 17 -9.36 14.32 -22.12
N TYR A 18 -9.86 15.48 -22.55
CA TYR A 18 -10.50 16.48 -21.67
C TYR A 18 -11.84 15.99 -21.12
N GLU A 19 -12.68 15.37 -21.94
CA GLU A 19 -13.94 14.78 -21.48
C GLU A 19 -13.68 13.62 -20.50
N MET A 20 -12.66 12.82 -20.78
CA MET A 20 -12.24 11.69 -19.94
C MET A 20 -11.72 12.16 -18.57
N SER A 21 -10.81 13.13 -18.54
CA SER A 21 -10.21 13.63 -17.29
C SER A 21 -11.08 14.62 -16.53
N GLY A 22 -12.07 15.22 -17.19
CA GLY A 22 -13.03 16.15 -16.58
C GLY A 22 -14.34 15.47 -16.23
N SER A 23 -15.36 15.68 -17.06
CA SER A 23 -16.74 15.35 -16.71
C SER A 23 -17.00 13.86 -16.51
N PHE A 24 -16.33 12.97 -17.27
CA PHE A 24 -16.56 11.53 -17.15
C PHE A 24 -15.90 10.97 -15.89
N LEU A 25 -14.70 11.44 -15.54
CA LEU A 25 -14.05 11.08 -14.29
C LEU A 25 -14.89 11.53 -13.09
N GLN A 26 -15.39 12.77 -13.11
CA GLN A 26 -16.22 13.30 -12.02
C GLN A 26 -17.52 12.51 -11.84
N LYS A 27 -18.24 12.22 -12.93
CA LYS A 27 -19.44 11.36 -12.90
C LYS A 27 -19.13 9.96 -12.38
N ARG A 28 -17.99 9.39 -12.78
CA ARG A 28 -17.59 8.06 -12.29
C ARG A 28 -17.23 8.09 -10.81
N LYS A 29 -16.53 9.11 -10.35
CA LYS A 29 -16.19 9.33 -8.94
C LYS A 29 -17.46 9.43 -8.10
N GLU A 30 -18.40 10.30 -8.49
CA GLU A 30 -19.71 10.43 -7.82
C GLU A 30 -20.44 9.09 -7.73
N LYS A 31 -20.56 8.37 -8.84
CA LYS A 31 -21.21 7.05 -8.86
C LYS A 31 -20.52 6.03 -7.94
N VAL A 32 -19.20 6.08 -7.82
CA VAL A 32 -18.46 5.21 -6.88
C VAL A 32 -18.77 5.64 -5.45
N MET A 33 -18.68 6.94 -5.14
CA MET A 33 -18.94 7.47 -3.81
C MET A 33 -20.38 7.25 -3.33
N ASP A 34 -21.36 7.32 -4.24
CA ASP A 34 -22.75 6.98 -3.97
C ASP A 34 -22.91 5.53 -3.50
N GLY A 35 -22.10 4.60 -4.04
CA GLY A 35 -22.07 3.22 -3.61
C GLY A 35 -21.50 3.00 -2.21
N PHE A 36 -20.90 4.03 -1.59
CA PHE A 36 -20.37 4.00 -0.23
C PHE A 36 -21.25 4.75 0.77
N LYS A 37 -22.49 5.16 0.42
CA LYS A 37 -23.39 5.84 1.38
C LYS A 37 -23.66 5.00 2.62
N GLU A 38 -24.09 3.76 2.44
CA GLU A 38 -24.33 2.81 3.54
C GLU A 38 -23.07 2.58 4.39
N HIS A 39 -21.90 2.57 3.73
CA HIS A 39 -20.61 2.45 4.41
C HIS A 39 -20.36 3.65 5.34
N LYS A 40 -20.65 4.87 4.89
CA LYS A 40 -20.50 6.09 5.69
C LYS A 40 -21.53 6.18 6.83
N GLU A 41 -22.78 5.83 6.54
CA GLU A 41 -23.86 5.79 7.55
C GLU A 41 -23.51 4.81 8.69
N SER A 42 -22.85 3.69 8.37
CA SER A 42 -22.43 2.73 9.39
C SER A 42 -21.43 3.27 10.43
N TRP A 43 -20.69 4.34 10.10
CA TRP A 43 -19.72 4.93 11.00
C TRP A 43 -20.38 5.53 12.26
N GLU A 44 -21.66 5.91 12.20
CA GLU A 44 -22.42 6.36 13.37
C GLU A 44 -22.59 5.25 14.41
N LEU A 45 -22.76 4.00 13.96
CA LEU A 45 -23.00 2.84 14.81
C LEU A 45 -21.72 2.15 15.26
N THR A 46 -20.77 1.94 14.34
CA THR A 46 -19.56 1.14 14.62
C THR A 46 -18.32 1.99 14.83
N GLY A 47 -18.38 3.27 14.52
CA GLY A 47 -17.21 4.09 14.29
C GLY A 47 -16.40 3.62 13.07
N CYS A 48 -15.28 4.30 12.85
CA CYS A 48 -14.34 4.01 11.79
C CYS A 48 -12.89 4.27 12.22
N SER A 49 -11.95 3.71 11.45
CA SER A 49 -10.52 3.94 11.62
C SER A 49 -9.97 4.67 10.40
N ILE A 50 -9.32 5.81 10.61
CA ILE A 50 -8.59 6.50 9.54
C ILE A 50 -7.22 5.83 9.42
N MET A 51 -6.86 5.42 8.22
CA MET A 51 -5.55 4.87 7.90
C MET A 51 -4.84 5.84 6.96
N THR A 52 -3.57 6.11 7.25
CA THR A 52 -2.75 6.90 6.33
C THR A 52 -1.39 6.28 6.09
N ASP A 53 -0.96 6.35 4.83
CA ASP A 53 0.31 5.84 4.36
C ASP A 53 0.95 6.88 3.45
N ALA A 54 2.19 7.26 3.77
CA ALA A 54 2.93 8.25 3.04
C ALA A 54 4.16 7.61 2.42
N TRP A 55 4.39 7.87 1.14
CA TRP A 55 5.60 7.44 0.46
C TRP A 55 6.19 8.60 -0.32
N THR A 56 7.50 8.54 -0.52
CA THR A 56 8.25 9.50 -1.33
C THR A 56 9.06 8.74 -2.35
N ASP A 57 8.94 9.14 -3.61
CA ASP A 57 9.70 8.51 -4.69
C ASP A 57 11.16 9.01 -4.73
N ARG A 58 11.99 8.38 -5.58
CA ARG A 58 13.41 8.77 -5.74
C ARG A 58 13.62 10.17 -6.32
N LYS A 59 12.58 10.80 -6.87
CA LYS A 59 12.60 12.16 -7.39
C LYS A 59 12.11 13.18 -6.35
N GLY A 60 11.86 12.75 -5.11
CA GLY A 60 11.36 13.60 -4.04
C GLY A 60 9.86 13.88 -4.12
N ARG A 61 9.11 13.20 -5.00
CA ARG A 61 7.67 13.38 -5.10
C ARG A 61 6.99 12.60 -3.98
N GLY A 62 6.26 13.33 -3.15
CA GLY A 62 5.57 12.80 -1.99
C GLY A 62 4.09 12.63 -2.27
N VAL A 63 3.52 11.48 -1.87
CA VAL A 63 2.08 11.29 -1.81
C VAL A 63 1.71 10.71 -0.45
N MET A 64 0.59 11.16 0.09
CA MET A 64 0.00 10.63 1.31
C MET A 64 -1.43 10.19 1.02
N ASN A 65 -1.68 8.89 1.16
CA ASN A 65 -2.99 8.29 0.95
C ASN A 65 -3.77 8.32 2.26
N LEU A 66 -5.08 8.54 2.15
CA LEU A 66 -6.02 8.43 3.25
C LEU A 66 -7.12 7.46 2.90
N VAL A 67 -7.37 6.55 3.83
CA VAL A 67 -8.32 5.47 3.69
C VAL A 67 -9.09 5.37 5.00
N VAL A 68 -10.39 5.07 4.92
CA VAL A 68 -11.21 4.75 6.09
C VAL A 68 -11.53 3.27 6.08
N HIS A 69 -11.35 2.64 7.22
CA HIS A 69 -11.77 1.26 7.46
C HIS A 69 -12.92 1.25 8.47
N SER A 70 -13.99 0.52 8.16
CA SER A 70 -15.11 0.25 9.08
C SER A 70 -15.56 -1.21 8.95
N ALA A 71 -16.59 -1.59 9.71
CA ALA A 71 -17.21 -2.92 9.61
C ALA A 71 -17.69 -3.27 8.19
N HIS A 72 -17.98 -2.27 7.36
CA HIS A 72 -18.46 -2.42 5.99
C HIS A 72 -17.32 -2.48 4.95
N GLY A 73 -16.06 -2.47 5.39
CA GLY A 73 -14.89 -2.61 4.52
C GLY A 73 -13.99 -1.37 4.48
N VAL A 74 -13.45 -1.09 3.29
CA VAL A 74 -12.42 -0.07 3.10
C VAL A 74 -12.88 0.95 2.06
N LEU A 75 -12.82 2.23 2.41
CA LEU A 75 -13.09 3.36 1.54
C LEU A 75 -11.82 4.19 1.34
N PHE A 76 -11.39 4.35 0.09
CA PHE A 76 -10.37 5.34 -0.24
C PHE A 76 -10.99 6.75 -0.17
N LEU A 77 -10.46 7.61 0.69
CA LEU A 77 -10.92 8.99 0.82
C LEU A 77 -10.22 9.88 -0.19
N ASP A 78 -8.89 9.88 -0.14
CA ASP A 78 -8.09 10.82 -0.91
C ASP A 78 -6.61 10.42 -1.01
N SER A 79 -5.90 11.10 -1.90
CA SER A 79 -4.45 11.03 -2.06
C SER A 79 -3.92 12.45 -2.23
N VAL A 80 -3.19 12.93 -1.23
CA VAL A 80 -2.66 14.29 -1.20
C VAL A 80 -1.22 14.31 -1.69
N GLU A 81 -0.96 15.12 -2.72
CA GLU A 81 0.41 15.43 -3.14
C GLU A 81 1.10 16.29 -2.06
N CYS A 82 2.26 15.85 -1.63
CA CYS A 82 3.07 16.46 -0.57
C CYS A 82 4.54 16.57 -0.98
N SER A 83 4.80 16.77 -2.28
CA SER A 83 6.16 16.91 -2.85
C SER A 83 6.87 18.20 -2.38
N GLY A 84 6.12 19.27 -2.12
CA GLY A 84 6.64 20.56 -1.66
C GLY A 84 6.61 20.76 -0.15
N ASP A 85 5.98 19.84 0.58
CA ASP A 85 5.75 19.97 2.01
C ASP A 85 6.80 19.20 2.80
N ARG A 86 7.24 19.79 3.92
CA ARG A 86 7.96 19.02 4.92
C ARG A 86 6.94 18.13 5.62
N LYS A 87 6.99 16.82 5.35
CA LYS A 87 6.19 15.78 6.02
C LYS A 87 6.59 15.59 7.49
N ASP A 88 6.58 16.67 8.25
CA ASP A 88 6.78 16.61 9.70
C ASP A 88 5.46 16.26 10.39
N GLY A 89 5.54 15.89 11.68
CA GLY A 89 4.36 15.43 12.41
C GLY A 89 3.25 16.48 12.52
N LYS A 90 3.55 17.78 12.34
CA LYS A 90 2.53 18.83 12.34
C LYS A 90 1.69 18.76 11.06
N TYR A 91 2.35 18.62 9.90
CA TYR A 91 1.65 18.46 8.62
C TYR A 91 0.74 17.22 8.63
N ILE A 92 1.26 16.09 9.11
CA ILE A 92 0.51 14.82 9.21
C ILE A 92 -0.71 15.01 10.12
N PHE A 93 -0.52 15.65 11.28
CA PHE A 93 -1.61 15.97 12.20
C PHE A 93 -2.67 16.84 11.54
N GLU A 94 -2.31 17.97 10.93
CA GLU A 94 -3.26 18.91 10.30
C GLU A 94 -4.06 18.24 9.18
N LEU A 95 -3.41 17.34 8.42
CA LEU A 95 -4.09 16.58 7.37
C LEU A 95 -5.11 15.60 7.95
N VAL A 96 -4.70 14.77 8.91
CA VAL A 96 -5.58 13.80 9.57
C VAL A 96 -6.73 14.50 10.28
N ASP A 97 -6.43 15.59 11.00
CA ASP A 97 -7.39 16.38 11.75
C ASP A 97 -8.50 16.96 10.86
N ARG A 98 -8.16 17.43 9.65
CA ARG A 98 -9.14 17.88 8.65
C ARG A 98 -10.12 16.76 8.26
N TYR A 99 -9.63 15.55 8.02
CA TYR A 99 -10.52 14.44 7.67
C TYR A 99 -11.33 13.94 8.87
N ILE A 100 -10.82 14.05 10.09
CA ILE A 100 -11.63 13.81 11.30
C ILE A 100 -12.78 14.81 11.35
N GLU A 101 -12.55 16.09 11.04
CA GLU A 101 -13.61 17.10 10.98
C GLU A 101 -14.63 16.81 9.86
N GLU A 102 -14.18 16.38 8.68
CA GLU A 102 -15.07 16.00 7.58
C GLU A 102 -15.93 14.77 7.88
N ILE A 103 -15.38 13.79 8.61
CA ILE A 103 -16.09 12.57 9.01
C ILE A 103 -17.01 12.82 10.22
N GLY A 104 -16.60 13.71 11.12
CA GLY A 104 -17.19 13.90 12.44
C GLY A 104 -16.43 13.12 13.50
N GLU A 105 -15.92 13.82 14.53
CA GLU A 105 -15.09 13.25 15.59
C GLU A 105 -15.73 12.05 16.27
N GLN A 106 -17.04 12.12 16.54
CA GLN A 106 -17.79 11.07 17.21
C GLN A 106 -17.84 9.74 16.45
N HIS A 107 -17.51 9.75 15.15
CA HIS A 107 -17.48 8.56 14.30
C HIS A 107 -16.07 7.99 14.14
N VAL A 108 -15.03 8.65 14.64
CA VAL A 108 -13.64 8.21 14.49
C VAL A 108 -13.17 7.59 15.79
N VAL A 109 -12.75 6.33 15.74
CA VAL A 109 -12.25 5.60 16.91
C VAL A 109 -10.73 5.71 17.00
N GLN A 110 -10.05 5.64 15.87
CA GLN A 110 -8.59 5.63 15.83
C GLN A 110 -8.02 6.12 14.50
N VAL A 111 -6.76 6.52 14.55
CA VAL A 111 -5.89 6.79 13.42
C VAL A 111 -4.80 5.73 13.40
N VAL A 112 -4.55 5.12 12.25
CA VAL A 112 -3.53 4.09 12.04
C VAL A 112 -2.51 4.57 11.02
N THR A 113 -1.25 4.62 11.42
CA THR A 113 -0.13 5.06 10.55
C THR A 113 1.00 4.05 10.55
N ASP A 114 1.96 4.18 9.64
CA ASP A 114 3.24 3.48 9.80
C ASP A 114 3.98 3.93 11.08
N ASN A 115 5.09 3.27 11.40
CA ASN A 115 5.86 3.57 12.61
C ASN A 115 6.98 4.59 12.34
N ALA A 116 6.81 5.47 11.34
CA ALA A 116 7.77 6.53 11.09
C ALA A 116 7.87 7.45 12.32
N SER A 117 9.09 7.83 12.69
CA SER A 117 9.35 8.65 13.89
C SER A 117 8.59 9.98 13.89
N VAL A 118 8.34 10.54 12.70
CA VAL A 118 7.57 11.78 12.52
C VAL A 118 6.12 11.68 13.03
N ASN A 119 5.56 10.47 13.10
CA ASN A 119 4.19 10.25 13.59
C ASN A 119 4.07 10.44 15.10
N THR A 120 5.17 10.37 15.86
CA THR A 120 5.14 10.58 17.33
C THR A 120 4.67 11.99 17.71
N THR A 121 5.11 13.00 16.97
CA THR A 121 4.64 14.38 17.13
C THR A 121 3.18 14.51 16.73
N ALA A 122 2.77 13.88 15.61
CA ALA A 122 1.38 13.92 15.15
C ALA A 122 0.42 13.27 16.16
N ALA A 123 0.80 12.11 16.69
CA ALA A 123 0.07 11.38 17.72
C ALA A 123 -0.09 12.20 19.01
N SER A 124 0.97 12.90 19.41
CA SER A 124 0.96 13.76 20.60
C SER A 124 0.00 14.94 20.43
N LEU A 125 0.02 15.60 19.27
CA LEU A 125 -0.90 16.69 18.93
C LEU A 125 -2.35 16.20 18.87
N LEU A 126 -2.60 15.04 18.26
CA LEU A 126 -3.94 14.46 18.21
C LEU A 126 -4.46 14.12 19.60
N THR A 127 -3.65 13.48 20.43
CA THR A 127 -4.04 13.11 21.81
C THR A 127 -4.41 14.35 22.63
N ALA A 128 -3.69 15.46 22.44
CA ALA A 128 -3.98 16.72 23.12
C ALA A 128 -5.27 17.39 22.63
N LYS A 129 -5.55 17.36 21.31
CA LYS A 129 -6.77 17.97 20.73
C LYS A 129 -8.02 17.09 20.91
N ARG A 130 -7.88 15.77 20.76
CA ARG A 130 -8.96 14.78 20.64
C ARG A 130 -8.64 13.54 21.50
N PRO A 131 -8.75 13.64 22.84
CA PRO A 131 -8.34 12.58 23.76
C PRO A 131 -9.16 11.28 23.64
N SER A 132 -10.31 11.32 22.96
CA SER A 132 -11.17 10.17 22.66
C SER A 132 -10.68 9.31 21.48
N ILE A 133 -9.77 9.84 20.64
CA ILE A 133 -9.28 9.16 19.43
C ILE A 133 -7.89 8.58 19.68
N PHE A 134 -7.74 7.28 19.44
CA PHE A 134 -6.45 6.60 19.59
C PHE A 134 -5.55 6.80 18.36
N TRP A 135 -4.25 6.94 18.58
CA TRP A 135 -3.25 6.84 17.52
C TRP A 135 -2.49 5.53 17.63
N ASN A 136 -2.62 4.66 16.64
CA ASN A 136 -2.03 3.32 16.64
C ASN A 136 -1.03 3.14 15.49
N GLY A 137 0.03 2.39 15.76
CA GLY A 137 0.98 1.95 14.74
C GLY A 137 0.42 0.79 13.91
N TYR A 138 0.79 0.71 12.64
CA TYR A 138 0.35 -0.33 11.73
C TYR A 138 1.00 -1.67 12.08
N ALA A 139 0.22 -2.61 12.59
CA ALA A 139 0.71 -3.90 13.10
C ALA A 139 1.54 -4.69 12.07
N ALA A 140 1.16 -4.69 10.78
CA ALA A 140 1.93 -5.40 9.77
C ALA A 140 3.31 -4.76 9.53
N HIS A 141 3.43 -3.45 9.73
CA HIS A 141 4.73 -2.78 9.68
C HIS A 141 5.57 -3.12 10.93
N CYS A 142 4.97 -3.21 12.12
CA CYS A 142 5.66 -3.72 13.30
C CYS A 142 6.26 -5.12 13.05
N LEU A 143 5.47 -6.03 12.47
CA LEU A 143 5.93 -7.37 12.12
C LEU A 143 7.06 -7.35 11.07
N ASP A 144 6.97 -6.48 10.08
CA ASP A 144 8.02 -6.34 9.06
C ASP A 144 9.34 -5.83 9.68
N LEU A 145 9.28 -4.90 10.63
CA LEU A 145 10.44 -4.43 11.40
C LEU A 145 11.02 -5.52 12.32
N MET A 146 10.18 -6.33 12.96
CA MET A 146 10.66 -7.49 13.73
C MET A 146 11.42 -8.47 12.84
N LEU A 147 10.92 -8.69 11.61
CA LEU A 147 11.59 -9.54 10.62
C LEU A 147 12.90 -8.91 10.11
N GLU A 148 12.98 -7.57 10.05
CA GLU A 148 14.24 -6.87 9.80
C GLU A 148 15.28 -7.19 10.87
N ASP A 149 14.91 -7.07 12.14
CA ASP A 149 15.84 -7.27 13.27
C ASP A 149 16.30 -8.73 13.37
N ILE A 150 15.41 -9.70 13.13
CA ILE A 150 15.79 -11.11 13.00
C ILE A 150 16.74 -11.29 11.80
N GLY A 151 16.51 -10.56 10.72
CA GLY A 151 17.31 -10.62 9.49
C GLY A 151 18.74 -10.13 9.68
N LYS A 152 18.99 -9.30 10.70
CA LYS A 152 20.32 -8.77 11.07
C LYS A 152 21.12 -9.72 11.98
N LEU A 153 20.56 -10.85 12.39
CA LEU A 153 21.32 -11.87 13.13
C LEU A 153 22.33 -12.52 12.18
N GLY A 154 23.62 -12.53 12.52
CA GLY A 154 24.72 -12.92 11.60
C GLY A 154 24.44 -14.14 10.70
N PRO A 155 24.08 -15.32 11.25
CA PRO A 155 23.77 -16.49 10.43
C PRO A 155 22.55 -16.31 9.50
N VAL A 156 21.55 -15.54 9.94
CA VAL A 156 20.34 -15.25 9.17
C VAL A 156 20.66 -14.26 8.05
N GLU A 157 21.42 -13.21 8.35
CA GLU A 157 21.87 -12.20 7.39
C GLU A 157 22.65 -12.85 6.25
N GLU A 158 23.63 -13.70 6.58
CA GLU A 158 24.43 -14.43 5.60
C GLU A 158 23.54 -15.35 4.73
N THR A 159 22.60 -16.04 5.34
CA THR A 159 21.66 -16.93 4.63
C THR A 159 20.77 -16.13 3.67
N ILE A 160 20.23 -14.98 4.10
CA ILE A 160 19.43 -14.08 3.25
C ILE A 160 20.28 -13.55 2.09
N ALA A 161 21.52 -13.12 2.36
CA ALA A 161 22.43 -12.62 1.33
C ALA A 161 22.72 -13.68 0.26
N ASN A 162 23.04 -14.91 0.67
CA ASN A 162 23.31 -16.03 -0.24
C ASN A 162 22.08 -16.40 -1.08
N ALA A 163 20.90 -16.48 -0.46
CA ALA A 163 19.64 -16.73 -1.16
C ALA A 163 19.31 -15.64 -2.19
N ARG A 164 19.56 -14.37 -1.83
CA ARG A 164 19.42 -13.25 -2.75
C ARG A 164 20.39 -13.36 -3.92
N GLN A 165 21.64 -13.75 -3.71
CA GLN A 165 22.60 -13.97 -4.79
C GLN A 165 22.14 -15.06 -5.76
N VAL A 166 21.68 -16.20 -5.25
CA VAL A 166 21.14 -17.29 -6.09
C VAL A 166 19.98 -16.80 -6.94
N THR A 167 19.01 -16.10 -6.34
CA THR A 167 17.87 -15.59 -7.11
C THR A 167 18.25 -14.49 -8.09
N VAL A 168 19.15 -13.58 -7.73
CA VAL A 168 19.68 -12.59 -8.68
C VAL A 168 20.36 -13.28 -9.86
N PHE A 169 21.19 -14.31 -9.62
CA PHE A 169 21.84 -15.07 -10.68
C PHE A 169 20.82 -15.74 -11.62
N LEU A 170 19.83 -16.45 -11.08
CA LEU A 170 18.80 -17.13 -11.88
C LEU A 170 18.04 -16.15 -12.77
N TYR A 171 17.66 -14.98 -12.25
CA TYR A 171 16.88 -13.99 -12.99
C TYR A 171 17.72 -13.09 -13.91
N ALA A 172 19.03 -12.96 -13.68
CA ALA A 172 19.92 -12.17 -14.52
C ALA A 172 20.34 -12.89 -15.83
N HIS A 173 20.23 -14.22 -15.88
CA HIS A 173 20.69 -15.02 -17.02
C HIS A 173 19.50 -15.67 -17.74
N THR A 174 19.12 -15.14 -18.91
CA THR A 174 17.92 -15.57 -19.66
C THR A 174 17.85 -17.09 -19.89
N ARG A 175 18.97 -17.74 -20.23
CA ARG A 175 19.01 -19.19 -20.45
C ARG A 175 18.80 -20.00 -19.17
N VAL A 176 19.36 -19.53 -18.05
CA VAL A 176 19.21 -20.17 -16.74
C VAL A 176 17.78 -19.96 -16.22
N LEU A 177 17.21 -18.76 -16.42
CA LEU A 177 15.83 -18.45 -16.10
C LEU A 177 14.84 -19.35 -16.86
N ASP A 178 15.05 -19.54 -18.16
CA ASP A 178 14.23 -20.42 -18.97
C ASP A 178 14.30 -21.88 -18.50
N LEU A 179 15.52 -22.36 -18.21
CA LEU A 179 15.74 -23.70 -17.65
C LEU A 179 15.08 -23.87 -16.27
N MET A 180 15.18 -22.86 -15.40
CA MET A 180 14.52 -22.83 -14.09
C MET A 180 13.00 -22.99 -14.27
N ARG A 181 12.39 -22.19 -15.14
CA ARG A 181 10.96 -22.20 -15.39
C ARG A 181 10.51 -23.54 -15.99
N LYS A 182 11.32 -24.16 -16.83
CA LYS A 182 11.08 -25.51 -17.37
C LYS A 182 11.03 -26.58 -16.26
N PHE A 183 11.91 -26.51 -15.26
CA PHE A 183 11.93 -27.47 -14.16
C PHE A 183 10.91 -27.18 -13.05
N LEU A 184 10.63 -25.90 -12.77
CA LEU A 184 9.76 -25.49 -11.67
C LEU A 184 8.29 -25.34 -12.10
N ASN A 185 8.03 -25.04 -13.37
CA ASN A 185 6.72 -24.63 -13.90
C ASN A 185 6.12 -23.42 -13.18
N ARG A 186 6.97 -22.59 -12.55
CA ARG A 186 6.62 -21.35 -11.84
C ARG A 186 7.88 -20.51 -11.60
N ASP A 187 7.67 -19.24 -11.25
CA ASP A 187 8.72 -18.35 -10.77
C ASP A 187 9.00 -18.56 -9.27
N LEU A 188 10.22 -18.20 -8.85
CA LEU A 188 10.58 -18.12 -7.43
C LEU A 188 10.13 -16.78 -6.86
N VAL A 189 9.87 -16.75 -5.55
CA VAL A 189 9.62 -15.47 -4.86
C VAL A 189 10.92 -14.71 -4.79
N ARG A 190 10.94 -13.47 -5.27
CA ARG A 190 12.10 -12.58 -5.19
C ARG A 190 11.97 -11.68 -3.96
N SER A 191 13.09 -11.43 -3.28
CA SER A 191 13.11 -10.42 -2.22
C SER A 191 12.85 -9.05 -2.83
N GLY A 192 11.82 -8.37 -2.33
CA GLY A 192 11.54 -6.97 -2.60
C GLY A 192 12.49 -6.05 -1.82
N VAL A 193 12.57 -4.80 -2.26
CA VAL A 193 13.43 -3.78 -1.60
C VAL A 193 12.75 -3.17 -0.38
N THR A 194 11.41 -3.14 -0.36
CA THR A 194 10.62 -2.34 0.59
C THR A 194 9.94 -3.14 1.71
N ARG A 195 10.02 -4.48 1.72
CA ARG A 195 9.39 -5.32 2.74
C ARG A 195 10.30 -6.47 3.15
N PHE A 196 10.70 -6.50 4.42
CA PHE A 196 11.65 -7.49 4.95
C PHE A 196 11.08 -8.91 4.92
N ALA A 197 9.77 -9.07 5.09
CA ALA A 197 9.08 -10.36 4.95
C ALA A 197 9.38 -11.08 3.63
N THR A 198 9.68 -10.34 2.56
CA THR A 198 9.98 -10.94 1.25
C THR A 198 11.30 -11.70 1.22
N ALA A 199 12.26 -11.39 2.11
CA ALA A 199 13.48 -12.16 2.26
C ALA A 199 13.17 -13.58 2.77
N TYR A 200 12.28 -13.70 3.76
CA TYR A 200 11.86 -14.98 4.32
C TYR A 200 11.01 -15.78 3.33
N LEU A 201 10.14 -15.11 2.56
CA LEU A 201 9.40 -15.76 1.48
C LEU A 201 10.34 -16.26 0.36
N ASN A 202 11.40 -15.52 0.07
CA ASN A 202 12.45 -15.95 -0.86
C ASN A 202 13.18 -17.20 -0.35
N LEU A 203 13.59 -17.21 0.92
CA LEU A 203 14.18 -18.38 1.57
C LEU A 203 13.27 -19.61 1.50
N LYS A 204 12.00 -19.44 1.87
CA LYS A 204 11.00 -20.50 1.77
C LYS A 204 10.83 -21.00 0.33
N SER A 205 10.77 -20.09 -0.64
CA SER A 205 10.64 -20.44 -2.06
C SER A 205 11.83 -21.26 -2.56
N LEU A 206 13.06 -20.89 -2.19
CA LEU A 206 14.25 -21.66 -2.53
C LEU A 206 14.26 -23.03 -1.85
N LEU A 207 13.90 -23.09 -0.57
CA LEU A 207 13.85 -24.34 0.19
C LEU A 207 12.84 -25.33 -0.40
N ASP A 208 11.61 -24.87 -0.65
CA ASP A 208 10.52 -25.67 -1.20
C ASP A 208 10.86 -26.19 -2.62
N ASN A 209 11.72 -25.49 -3.36
CA ASN A 209 12.14 -25.86 -4.72
C ASN A 209 13.58 -26.38 -4.81
N LYS A 210 14.28 -26.61 -3.69
CA LYS A 210 15.74 -26.89 -3.62
C LYS A 210 16.19 -27.93 -4.63
N LYS A 211 15.54 -29.11 -4.64
CA LYS A 211 15.90 -30.23 -5.54
C LYS A 211 15.79 -29.88 -7.03
N ARG A 212 14.87 -29.00 -7.40
CA ARG A 212 14.64 -28.60 -8.80
C ARG A 212 15.56 -27.44 -9.20
N VAL A 213 15.77 -26.49 -8.28
CA VAL A 213 16.71 -25.38 -8.46
C VAL A 213 18.14 -25.92 -8.66
N SER A 214 18.58 -26.93 -7.90
CA SER A 214 19.88 -27.59 -8.09
C SER A 214 20.05 -28.36 -9.41
N LYS A 215 19.01 -28.47 -10.24
CA LYS A 215 19.13 -29.01 -11.62
C LYS A 215 19.35 -27.91 -12.66
N THR A 216 19.24 -26.66 -12.23
CA THR A 216 19.28 -25.47 -13.10
C THR A 216 20.64 -24.77 -13.03
N ILE A 217 21.30 -24.85 -11.88
CA ILE A 217 22.63 -24.34 -11.53
C ILE A 217 23.52 -25.53 -11.17
#